data_AF-A0A9N8HB16-F1
#
_entry.id   AF-A0A9N8HB16-F1
#
_cell.length_a   1.000
_cell.length_b   1.000
_cell.length_c   1.000
_cell.angle_alpha   90.00
_cell.angle_beta   90.00
_cell.angle_gamma   90.00
#
_symmetry.space_group_name_H-M   'P 1'
#
loop_
_entity.id
_entity.type
_entity.pdbx_description
1 polymer ?
#
loop_
_entity_poly.entity_id
_entity_poly.type
_entity_poly.pdbx_seq_one_letter_code
_entity_poly.pdbx_strand_id
1 'polypeptide(L)'
;MSAVSAPPDDKGCSIAILDLPVGSSLTLDGHVLRLQRDDFVGIKGIPLLSNDGFHFVVARAAVPQQQQGGGGGAGTVPVGFVIMPATTTDHQTLALVRRYSALTEEVSSDEVDATTVSNLATRMEANQLEPHRMIAYSDIVKDESQAWNDATQFISRQLLTSRNIRHGLKIVPGCYSEDDDEQSTQQDDKDGSSILYPPIPVLQSASSAAARHSQHAGTKKYLATLTPTQRTALFVQQTNPATAILDSILHKYYHNRWQELLGDIQLSYLIFLQLQCLGSLEHWRDLVAMLCQVDVHPSHIIPLYTHFLTILSKQVLAIEQDFFEDMETTGDNFLLPSLRQLCQTTAHIRDENLQAARTQLCRILENRFQGVVSTTTTTTTYMEMDSDEEEDEEDKPVVVSTEEYEASMARASNTTPQQHGQKDQQPQNIRQQYPVLFAAQMDHEDILMTCARALDEKNDVSLVREAAAFLVEEVEPGATYTVS
;
A
#
# COMPACT_ATOMS: atom_id res chain seq x y z
N MET A 1 46.99 -31.96 25.28
CA MET A 1 46.32 -31.77 23.97
C MET A 1 45.43 -30.57 24.12
N SER A 2 45.89 -29.43 23.64
CA SER A 2 45.22 -28.13 23.80
C SER A 2 44.01 -28.10 22.87
N ALA A 3 42.82 -27.87 23.42
CA ALA A 3 41.64 -27.55 22.64
C ALA A 3 41.91 -26.24 21.90
N VAL A 4 42.03 -26.33 20.57
CA VAL A 4 42.05 -25.17 19.70
C VAL A 4 40.64 -24.62 19.71
N SER A 5 40.44 -23.46 20.33
CA SER A 5 39.17 -22.74 20.24
C SER A 5 38.94 -22.36 18.79
N ALA A 6 37.83 -22.80 18.20
CA ALA A 6 37.39 -22.33 16.89
C ALA A 6 37.31 -20.79 16.89
N PRO A 7 37.70 -20.12 15.80
CA PRO A 7 37.62 -18.67 15.70
C PRO A 7 36.16 -18.20 15.87
N PRO A 8 35.94 -16.94 16.32
CA PRO A 8 34.62 -16.39 16.61
C PRO A 8 33.66 -16.31 15.40
N ASP A 9 34.12 -16.59 14.18
CA ASP A 9 33.36 -16.51 12.93
C ASP A 9 32.43 -17.71 12.66
N ASP A 10 32.47 -18.76 13.50
CA ASP A 10 31.74 -20.03 13.28
C ASP A 10 30.35 -20.12 13.96
N LYS A 11 29.83 -19.03 14.56
CA LYS A 11 28.55 -19.05 15.32
C LYS A 11 27.34 -18.50 14.56
N GLY A 12 27.46 -18.33 13.24
CA GLY A 12 26.37 -17.85 12.38
C GLY A 12 25.70 -18.97 11.57
N CYS A 13 24.58 -18.64 10.94
CA CYS A 13 23.99 -19.48 9.89
C CYS A 13 24.64 -19.20 8.53
N SER A 14 24.37 -20.06 7.56
CA SER A 14 24.83 -19.90 6.18
C SER A 14 23.66 -19.99 5.22
N ILE A 15 23.79 -19.38 4.05
CA ILE A 15 22.86 -19.53 2.94
C ILE A 15 23.62 -19.98 1.70
N ALA A 16 22.95 -20.73 0.83
CA ALA A 16 23.48 -21.16 -0.44
C ALA A 16 22.50 -20.84 -1.57
N ILE A 17 23.03 -20.23 -2.64
CA ILE A 17 22.30 -19.93 -3.86
C ILE A 17 23.10 -20.53 -5.00
N LEU A 18 22.65 -21.69 -5.46
CA LEU A 18 23.36 -22.53 -6.40
C LEU A 18 23.13 -22.03 -7.84
N ASP A 19 24.14 -22.25 -8.68
CA ASP A 19 24.12 -22.02 -10.14
C ASP A 19 23.83 -20.56 -10.55
N LEU A 20 24.07 -19.59 -9.65
CA LEU A 20 23.85 -18.18 -9.95
C LEU A 20 24.87 -17.70 -11.01
N PRO A 21 24.45 -17.05 -12.10
CA PRO A 21 25.34 -16.72 -13.20
C PRO A 21 26.38 -15.65 -12.84
N VAL A 22 27.53 -15.68 -13.52
CA VAL A 22 28.58 -14.64 -13.37
C VAL A 22 28.02 -13.27 -13.72
N GLY A 23 28.40 -12.26 -12.93
CA GLY A 23 27.90 -10.89 -13.06
C GLY A 23 26.65 -10.62 -12.23
N SER A 24 26.00 -11.65 -11.70
CA SER A 24 24.84 -11.49 -10.81
C SER A 24 25.21 -10.72 -9.54
N SER A 25 24.22 -10.10 -8.92
CA SER A 25 24.40 -9.42 -7.65
C SER A 25 23.55 -10.07 -6.56
N LEU A 26 24.14 -10.19 -5.38
CA LEU A 26 23.47 -10.57 -4.14
C LEU A 26 23.52 -9.39 -3.19
N THR A 27 22.39 -8.96 -2.66
CA THR A 27 22.33 -7.99 -1.59
C THR A 27 22.04 -8.69 -0.28
N LEU A 28 22.78 -8.35 0.76
CA LEU A 28 22.52 -8.82 2.11
C LEU A 28 22.44 -7.61 3.04
N ASP A 29 21.30 -7.40 3.68
CA ASP A 29 21.05 -6.28 4.60
C ASP A 29 21.42 -4.91 4.01
N GLY A 30 21.06 -4.72 2.73
CA GLY A 30 21.37 -3.52 1.96
C GLY A 30 22.76 -3.46 1.33
N HIS A 31 23.67 -4.39 1.65
CA HIS A 31 25.03 -4.44 1.11
C HIS A 31 25.12 -5.31 -0.14
N VAL A 32 25.61 -4.74 -1.24
CA VAL A 32 25.66 -5.42 -2.54
C VAL A 32 26.99 -6.13 -2.76
N LEU A 33 26.92 -7.43 -3.01
CA LEU A 33 28.00 -8.29 -3.50
C LEU A 33 27.78 -8.59 -4.99
N ARG A 34 28.72 -8.19 -5.85
CA ARG A 34 28.69 -8.56 -7.28
C ARG A 34 29.58 -9.77 -7.54
N LEU A 35 29.00 -10.83 -8.09
CA LEU A 35 29.72 -12.05 -8.40
C LEU A 35 30.56 -11.88 -9.67
N GLN A 36 31.86 -12.08 -9.54
CA GLN A 36 32.82 -12.06 -10.66
C GLN A 36 33.27 -13.46 -11.08
N ARG A 37 32.75 -14.49 -10.42
CA ARG A 37 33.16 -15.89 -10.57
C ARG A 37 31.93 -16.78 -10.71
N ASP A 38 32.13 -17.92 -11.36
CA ASP A 38 31.11 -18.94 -11.64
C ASP A 38 31.04 -20.04 -10.57
N ASP A 39 31.97 -20.04 -9.62
CA ASP A 39 32.09 -21.05 -8.58
C ASP A 39 31.53 -20.63 -7.22
N PHE A 40 30.84 -19.49 -7.16
CA PHE A 40 30.14 -19.04 -5.96
C PHE A 40 29.06 -20.05 -5.54
N VAL A 41 28.97 -20.31 -4.24
CA VAL A 41 27.99 -21.22 -3.64
C VAL A 41 27.10 -20.51 -2.63
N GLY A 42 27.66 -19.62 -1.81
CA GLY A 42 26.89 -19.05 -0.71
C GLY A 42 27.64 -18.07 0.19
N ILE A 43 26.94 -17.69 1.27
CA ILE A 43 27.43 -16.79 2.30
C ILE A 43 27.38 -17.53 3.64
N LYS A 44 28.45 -17.42 4.45
CA LYS A 44 28.57 -18.08 5.75
C LYS A 44 28.77 -17.07 6.88
N GLY A 45 28.47 -17.49 8.10
CA GLY A 45 28.70 -16.68 9.31
C GLY A 45 27.70 -15.54 9.47
N ILE A 46 26.49 -15.67 8.91
CA ILE A 46 25.40 -14.71 9.09
C ILE A 46 24.97 -14.75 10.57
N PRO A 47 25.03 -13.62 11.30
CA PRO A 47 24.72 -13.60 12.72
C PRO A 47 23.34 -14.18 13.04
N LEU A 48 23.22 -14.86 14.18
CA LEU A 48 21.90 -15.20 14.72
C LEU A 48 21.40 -13.98 15.50
N LEU A 49 20.42 -13.28 14.94
CA LEU A 49 19.80 -12.13 15.59
C LEU A 49 18.89 -12.57 16.76
N SER A 50 18.50 -11.62 17.61
CA SER A 50 17.47 -11.83 18.63
C SER A 50 16.17 -12.34 18.00
N ASN A 51 15.26 -12.91 18.82
CA ASN A 51 14.04 -13.60 18.34
C ASN A 51 13.17 -12.82 17.33
N ASP A 52 13.25 -11.48 17.33
CA ASP A 52 12.47 -10.61 16.43
C ASP A 52 13.28 -10.04 15.25
N GLY A 53 14.60 -10.20 15.23
CA GLY A 53 15.44 -9.73 14.13
C GLY A 53 15.41 -10.64 12.91
N PHE A 54 15.78 -10.11 11.75
CA PHE A 54 15.92 -10.86 10.50
C PHE A 54 17.03 -10.30 9.62
N HIS A 55 17.53 -11.14 8.71
CA HIS A 55 18.38 -10.72 7.60
C HIS A 55 17.59 -10.76 6.31
N PHE A 56 17.92 -9.87 5.38
CA PHE A 56 17.26 -9.78 4.09
C PHE A 56 18.25 -10.03 2.95
N VAL A 57 17.96 -11.08 2.18
CA VAL A 57 18.77 -11.52 1.04
C VAL A 57 18.01 -11.16 -0.23
N VAL A 58 18.67 -10.50 -1.18
CA VAL A 58 18.12 -10.26 -2.51
C VAL A 58 19.06 -10.81 -3.56
N ALA A 59 18.53 -11.56 -4.51
CA ALA A 59 19.28 -12.05 -5.66
C ALA A 59 18.78 -11.38 -6.93
N ARG A 60 19.72 -10.92 -7.76
CA ARG A 60 19.46 -10.40 -9.11
C ARG A 60 20.43 -11.07 -10.07
N ALA A 61 19.89 -11.81 -11.03
CA ALA A 61 20.67 -12.51 -12.02
C ALA A 61 21.28 -11.53 -13.05
N ALA A 62 22.48 -11.83 -13.54
CA ALA A 62 23.03 -11.11 -14.68
C ALA A 62 22.32 -11.47 -15.98
N VAL A 63 22.10 -10.46 -16.82
CA VAL A 63 21.61 -10.65 -18.19
C VAL A 63 22.77 -11.15 -19.06
N PRO A 64 22.60 -12.23 -19.85
CA PRO A 64 23.63 -12.71 -20.77
C PRO A 64 24.04 -11.62 -21.78
N GLN A 65 25.36 -11.47 -22.02
CA GLN A 65 25.93 -10.46 -22.91
C GLN A 65 25.38 -10.48 -24.36
N GLN A 66 24.76 -11.58 -24.81
CA GLN A 66 24.19 -11.69 -26.15
C GLN A 66 22.90 -10.88 -26.38
N GLN A 67 22.26 -10.35 -25.32
CA GLN A 67 21.04 -9.55 -25.43
C GLN A 67 21.25 -8.04 -25.16
N GLN A 68 22.50 -7.56 -24.95
CA GLN A 68 22.82 -6.14 -24.76
C GLN A 68 22.82 -5.31 -26.07
N GLY A 69 21.95 -5.67 -27.02
CA GLY A 69 21.81 -4.99 -28.30
C GLY A 69 20.72 -3.92 -28.26
N GLY A 70 21.08 -2.70 -27.85
CA GLY A 70 20.35 -1.47 -28.17
C GLY A 70 19.05 -1.21 -27.40
N GLY A 71 19.16 -0.61 -26.21
CA GLY A 71 18.03 -0.16 -25.38
C GLY A 71 18.35 -0.37 -23.91
N GLY A 72 18.05 0.61 -23.05
CA GLY A 72 18.50 0.69 -21.65
C GLY A 72 18.41 -0.64 -20.88
N GLY A 73 19.46 -0.94 -20.10
CA GLY A 73 19.61 -2.18 -19.36
C GLY A 73 18.55 -2.36 -18.28
N ALA A 74 17.42 -2.97 -18.63
CA ALA A 74 16.52 -3.58 -17.67
C ALA A 74 17.24 -4.83 -17.12
N GLY A 75 17.71 -4.76 -15.88
CA GLY A 75 18.21 -5.93 -15.17
C GLY A 75 17.09 -6.95 -14.95
N THR A 76 17.43 -8.21 -14.67
CA THR A 76 16.46 -9.22 -14.25
C THR A 76 15.72 -8.79 -12.98
N VAL A 77 14.51 -9.30 -12.80
CA VAL A 77 13.67 -8.97 -11.64
C VAL A 77 14.37 -9.46 -10.35
N PRO A 78 14.61 -8.58 -9.37
CA PRO A 78 15.19 -8.99 -8.10
C PRO A 78 14.20 -9.85 -7.30
N VAL A 79 14.71 -10.90 -6.66
CA VAL A 79 13.91 -11.78 -5.78
C VAL A 79 14.47 -11.76 -4.38
N GLY A 80 13.58 -11.70 -3.38
CA GLY A 80 13.94 -11.52 -1.98
C GLY A 80 13.70 -12.77 -1.13
N PHE A 81 14.48 -12.92 -0.06
CA PHE A 81 14.29 -13.93 0.97
C PHE A 81 14.56 -13.32 2.34
N VAL A 82 13.75 -13.70 3.33
CA VAL A 82 13.98 -13.34 4.73
C VAL A 82 14.59 -14.53 5.45
N ILE A 83 15.70 -14.29 6.17
CA ILE A 83 16.33 -15.25 7.06
C ILE A 83 15.99 -14.86 8.50
N MET A 84 15.26 -15.73 9.20
CA MET A 84 14.89 -15.51 10.59
C MET A 84 15.57 -16.55 11.48
N PRO A 85 15.92 -16.21 12.73
CA PRO A 85 16.40 -17.19 13.70
C PRO A 85 15.36 -18.30 13.90
N ALA A 86 15.79 -19.55 13.76
CA ALA A 86 14.97 -20.71 14.06
C ALA A 86 14.53 -20.67 15.53
N THR A 87 13.24 -20.96 15.79
CA THR A 87 12.72 -21.11 17.17
C THR A 87 13.20 -22.41 17.84
N THR A 88 13.80 -23.30 17.06
CA THR A 88 14.30 -24.60 17.50
C THR A 88 15.80 -24.55 17.75
N THR A 89 16.24 -25.22 18.82
CA THR A 89 17.64 -25.35 19.27
C THR A 89 18.58 -26.08 18.30
N ASP A 90 18.10 -26.48 17.12
CA ASP A 90 18.94 -27.01 16.07
C ASP A 90 19.68 -25.84 15.42
N HIS A 91 20.96 -25.72 15.75
CA HIS A 91 21.92 -24.90 15.05
C HIS A 91 22.11 -25.46 13.62
N GLN A 92 21.10 -25.32 12.76
CA GLN A 92 21.29 -25.56 11.34
C GLN A 92 22.35 -24.57 10.84
N THR A 93 23.49 -25.13 10.45
CA THR A 93 24.59 -24.38 9.83
C THR A 93 24.18 -23.78 8.49
N LEU A 94 23.11 -24.31 7.87
CA LEU A 94 22.59 -23.90 6.56
C LEU A 94 21.10 -23.55 6.66
N ALA A 95 20.80 -22.25 6.69
CA ALA A 95 19.45 -21.70 6.89
C ALA A 95 18.63 -21.55 5.60
N LEU A 96 19.27 -21.49 4.43
CA LEU A 96 18.58 -21.40 3.16
C LEU A 96 19.39 -22.06 2.05
N VAL A 97 18.75 -22.87 1.22
CA VAL A 97 19.33 -23.39 -0.02
C VAL A 97 18.33 -23.18 -1.15
N ARG A 98 18.75 -22.42 -2.16
CA ARG A 98 17.98 -22.18 -3.38
C ARG A 98 18.85 -22.37 -4.61
N ARG A 99 18.21 -22.53 -5.76
CA ARG A 99 18.90 -22.72 -7.04
C ARG A 99 18.37 -21.72 -8.05
N TYR A 100 19.29 -21.14 -8.82
CA TYR A 100 18.96 -20.36 -9.99
C TYR A 100 18.34 -21.26 -11.07
N SER A 101 17.23 -20.83 -11.65
CA SER A 101 16.59 -21.48 -12.77
C SER A 101 16.90 -20.70 -14.04
N ALA A 102 17.66 -21.31 -14.96
CA ALA A 102 17.93 -20.71 -16.27
C ALA A 102 16.67 -20.59 -17.14
N LEU A 103 15.58 -21.30 -16.81
CA LEU A 103 14.31 -21.22 -17.53
C LEU A 103 13.52 -19.95 -17.17
N THR A 104 13.49 -19.60 -15.89
CA THR A 104 12.76 -18.42 -15.38
C THR A 104 13.66 -17.20 -15.21
N GLU A 105 14.97 -17.36 -15.41
CA GLU A 105 16.01 -16.33 -15.25
C GLU A 105 16.05 -15.71 -13.85
N GLU A 106 15.61 -16.46 -12.84
CA GLU A 106 15.54 -16.04 -11.44
C GLU A 106 15.88 -17.18 -10.48
N VAL A 107 16.02 -16.86 -9.20
CA VAL A 107 16.18 -17.87 -8.15
C VAL A 107 14.81 -18.49 -7.86
N SER A 108 14.68 -19.79 -8.09
CA SER A 108 13.41 -20.53 -7.91
C SER A 108 13.02 -20.62 -6.43
N SER A 109 11.72 -20.66 -6.14
CA SER A 109 11.19 -21.00 -4.82
C SER A 109 11.26 -22.50 -4.51
N ASP A 110 11.48 -23.35 -5.52
CA ASP A 110 11.58 -24.80 -5.36
C ASP A 110 12.72 -25.15 -4.39
N GLU A 111 12.43 -26.10 -3.51
CA GLU A 111 13.44 -26.64 -2.63
C GLU A 111 14.46 -27.45 -3.44
N VAL A 112 15.73 -27.27 -3.12
CA VAL A 112 16.80 -28.08 -3.70
C VAL A 112 16.70 -29.49 -3.14
N ASP A 113 16.98 -30.50 -3.98
CA ASP A 113 16.91 -31.89 -3.60
C ASP A 113 17.73 -32.21 -2.33
N ALA A 114 17.17 -33.06 -1.46
CA ALA A 114 17.74 -33.37 -0.16
C ALA A 114 19.18 -33.93 -0.23
N THR A 115 19.52 -34.62 -1.32
CA THR A 115 20.86 -35.18 -1.52
C THR A 115 21.89 -34.07 -1.72
N THR A 116 21.58 -33.09 -2.58
CA THR A 116 22.43 -31.91 -2.78
C THR A 116 22.60 -31.12 -1.49
N VAL A 117 21.50 -30.88 -0.75
CA VAL A 117 21.54 -30.16 0.54
C VAL A 117 22.43 -30.89 1.55
N SER A 118 22.26 -32.20 1.72
CA SER A 118 23.05 -33.03 2.64
C SER A 118 24.54 -33.06 2.25
N ASN A 119 24.84 -33.18 0.95
CA ASN A 119 26.21 -33.16 0.45
C ASN A 119 26.87 -31.81 0.69
N LEU A 120 26.14 -30.72 0.47
CA LEU A 120 26.63 -29.37 0.73
C LEU A 120 26.92 -29.17 2.22
N ALA A 121 25.97 -29.51 3.10
CA ALA A 121 26.14 -29.41 4.55
C ALA A 121 27.37 -30.22 5.03
N THR A 122 27.51 -31.47 4.57
CA THR A 122 28.66 -32.32 4.92
C THR A 122 29.99 -31.70 4.47
N ARG A 123 30.05 -31.12 3.26
CA ARG A 123 31.27 -30.47 2.75
C ARG A 123 31.59 -29.17 3.47
N MET A 124 30.58 -28.43 3.92
CA MET A 124 30.75 -27.24 4.75
C MET A 124 31.32 -27.60 6.12
N GLU A 125 30.73 -28.58 6.80
CA GLU A 125 31.20 -29.06 8.11
C GLU A 125 32.62 -29.65 8.05
N ALA A 126 32.93 -30.37 6.98
CA ALA A 126 34.26 -30.93 6.75
C ALA A 126 35.29 -29.91 6.25
N ASN A 127 34.92 -28.63 6.04
CA ASN A 127 35.76 -27.59 5.43
C ASN A 127 36.37 -28.02 4.07
N GLN A 128 35.61 -28.76 3.27
CA GLN A 128 36.00 -29.29 1.95
C GLN A 128 35.50 -28.41 0.78
N LEU A 129 34.99 -27.22 1.10
CA LEU A 129 34.69 -26.19 0.12
C LEU A 129 35.84 -25.20 0.10
N GLU A 130 36.31 -24.88 -1.11
CA GLU A 130 37.32 -23.84 -1.28
C GLU A 130 36.82 -22.53 -0.64
N PRO A 131 37.64 -21.82 0.14
CA PRO A 131 37.21 -20.66 0.91
C PRO A 131 36.52 -19.58 0.06
N HIS A 132 36.91 -19.43 -1.20
CA HIS A 132 36.33 -18.43 -2.11
C HIS A 132 34.92 -18.78 -2.61
N ARG A 133 34.44 -20.02 -2.43
CA ARG A 133 33.07 -20.42 -2.83
C ARG A 133 32.03 -19.98 -1.80
N MET A 134 32.46 -19.80 -0.55
CA MET A 134 31.62 -19.36 0.57
C MET A 134 32.17 -18.06 1.13
N ILE A 135 31.54 -16.95 0.78
CA ILE A 135 31.97 -15.62 1.23
C ILE A 135 31.53 -15.41 2.68
N ALA A 136 32.40 -14.86 3.54
CA ALA A 136 32.02 -14.58 4.91
C ALA A 136 31.11 -13.35 4.98
N TYR A 137 30.11 -13.38 5.86
CA TYR A 137 29.21 -12.26 6.12
C TYR A 137 29.98 -10.97 6.43
N SER A 138 31.03 -11.07 7.26
CA SER A 138 31.91 -9.96 7.66
C SER A 138 32.66 -9.30 6.50
N ASP A 139 32.84 -10.01 5.38
CA ASP A 139 33.50 -9.47 4.19
C ASP A 139 32.53 -8.60 3.37
N ILE A 140 31.22 -8.84 3.50
CA ILE A 140 30.14 -8.14 2.80
C ILE A 140 29.65 -6.96 3.64
N VAL A 141 29.28 -7.22 4.90
CA VAL A 141 28.72 -6.22 5.81
C VAL A 141 29.80 -5.74 6.76
N LYS A 142 30.31 -4.53 6.52
CA LYS A 142 31.43 -3.94 7.27
C LYS A 142 30.89 -3.01 8.37
N ASP A 143 30.81 -3.51 9.60
CA ASP A 143 30.51 -2.75 10.85
C ASP A 143 29.28 -1.81 10.84
N GLU A 144 28.40 -1.91 9.83
CA GLU A 144 27.16 -1.13 9.69
C GLU A 144 25.93 -1.82 10.32
N SER A 145 26.15 -2.70 11.31
CA SER A 145 25.06 -3.40 12.01
C SER A 145 24.02 -2.42 12.60
N GLN A 146 24.46 -1.23 13.01
CA GLN A 146 23.57 -0.19 13.51
C GLN A 146 22.65 0.39 12.43
N ALA A 147 23.12 0.54 11.19
CA ALA A 147 22.30 1.09 10.10
C ALA A 147 21.16 0.13 9.73
N TRP A 148 21.46 -1.17 9.67
CA TRP A 148 20.44 -2.20 9.45
C TRP A 148 19.42 -2.25 10.59
N ASN A 149 19.90 -2.25 11.84
CA ASN A 149 19.02 -2.23 13.01
C ASN A 149 18.12 -0.99 13.01
N ASP A 150 18.67 0.18 12.72
CA ASP A 150 17.90 1.43 12.64
C ASP A 150 16.83 1.39 11.54
N ALA A 151 17.13 0.76 10.39
CA ALA A 151 16.24 0.62 9.26
C ALA A 151 15.13 -0.43 9.48
N THR A 152 15.31 -1.35 10.44
CA THR A 152 14.42 -2.50 10.67
C THR A 152 13.85 -2.61 12.08
N GLN A 153 14.18 -1.68 12.99
CA GLN A 153 13.86 -1.74 14.43
C GLN A 153 12.38 -1.96 14.77
N PHE A 154 11.44 -1.58 13.91
CA PHE A 154 10.00 -1.76 14.13
C PHE A 154 9.40 -2.91 13.30
N ILE A 155 10.18 -3.55 12.42
CA ILE A 155 9.70 -4.67 11.62
C ILE A 155 9.69 -5.92 12.48
N SER A 156 8.50 -6.30 12.95
CA SER A 156 8.33 -7.49 13.79
C SER A 156 8.12 -8.75 12.95
N ARG A 157 8.41 -9.92 13.54
CA ARG A 157 8.07 -11.23 12.94
C ARG A 157 6.56 -11.37 12.68
N GLN A 158 5.73 -10.81 13.57
CA GLN A 158 4.28 -10.81 13.40
C GLN A 158 3.87 -9.98 12.19
N LEU A 159 4.49 -8.81 11.99
CA LEU A 159 4.26 -7.97 10.82
C LEU A 159 4.60 -8.72 9.53
N LEU A 160 5.81 -9.27 9.44
CA LEU A 160 6.25 -10.05 8.27
C LEU A 160 5.23 -11.14 7.94
N THR A 161 4.80 -11.91 8.95
CA THR A 161 3.81 -12.98 8.77
C THR A 161 2.47 -12.44 8.27
N SER A 162 2.00 -11.29 8.80
CA SER A 162 0.76 -10.64 8.38
C SER A 162 0.81 -10.08 6.95
N ARG A 163 2.01 -9.87 6.41
CA ARG A 163 2.27 -9.41 5.03
C ARG A 163 2.62 -10.55 4.08
N ASN A 164 2.40 -11.79 4.50
CA ASN A 164 2.71 -13.02 3.76
C ASN A 164 4.23 -13.25 3.53
N ILE A 165 5.07 -12.73 4.42
CA ILE A 165 6.52 -12.92 4.40
C ILE A 165 6.92 -13.91 5.50
N ARG A 166 7.65 -14.96 5.12
CA ARG A 166 8.14 -15.99 6.05
C ARG A 166 9.58 -16.39 5.74
N HIS A 167 10.20 -17.08 6.69
CA HIS A 167 11.57 -17.53 6.57
C HIS A 167 11.75 -18.40 5.32
N GLY A 168 12.71 -18.03 4.48
CA GLY A 168 13.12 -18.80 3.30
C GLY A 168 12.12 -18.83 2.14
N LEU A 169 10.93 -18.23 2.28
CA LEU A 169 10.00 -18.11 1.17
C LEU A 169 10.47 -17.01 0.21
N LYS A 170 10.37 -17.30 -1.10
CA LYS A 170 10.68 -16.34 -2.16
C LYS A 170 9.65 -15.22 -2.12
N ILE A 171 10.12 -13.98 -2.02
CA ILE A 171 9.33 -12.77 -2.11
C ILE A 171 9.49 -12.24 -3.53
N VAL A 172 8.37 -12.09 -4.22
CA VAL A 172 8.33 -11.52 -5.57
C VAL A 172 7.76 -10.10 -5.51
N PRO A 173 8.30 -9.14 -6.26
CA PRO A 173 7.66 -7.86 -6.47
C PRO A 173 6.28 -8.13 -7.09
N GLY A 174 5.19 -7.78 -6.41
CA GLY A 174 3.84 -8.08 -6.89
C GLY A 174 3.60 -7.51 -8.29
N CYS A 175 2.84 -8.23 -9.11
CA CYS A 175 2.33 -7.68 -10.37
C CYS A 175 1.30 -6.58 -10.03
N TYR A 176 1.50 -5.39 -10.57
CA TYR A 176 0.49 -4.33 -10.51
C TYR A 176 -0.65 -4.70 -11.46
N SER A 177 -1.82 -5.04 -10.91
CA SER A 177 -3.08 -5.02 -11.64
C SER A 177 -4.04 -4.11 -10.88
N GLU A 178 -4.52 -3.09 -11.57
CA GLU A 178 -5.53 -2.15 -11.05
C GLU A 178 -6.85 -2.88 -10.72
N ASP A 179 -7.04 -4.05 -11.34
CA ASP A 179 -8.22 -4.92 -11.28
C ASP A 179 -8.00 -6.21 -10.50
N ASP A 180 -6.98 -6.33 -9.63
CA ASP A 180 -6.93 -7.46 -8.67
C ASP A 180 -7.99 -7.23 -7.58
N ASP A 181 -9.24 -7.42 -7.99
CA ASP A 181 -10.37 -7.73 -7.14
C ASP A 181 -9.97 -8.88 -6.21
N GLU A 182 -10.43 -8.76 -4.96
CA GLU A 182 -10.40 -9.85 -4.00
C GLU A 182 -10.91 -11.13 -4.69
N GLN A 183 -10.05 -12.17 -4.74
CA GLN A 183 -10.29 -13.51 -5.31
C GLN A 183 -9.74 -13.78 -6.73
N SER A 184 -8.42 -13.63 -6.93
CA SER A 184 -7.71 -14.64 -7.73
C SER A 184 -7.41 -15.87 -6.86
N THR A 185 -8.45 -16.62 -6.51
CA THR A 185 -8.35 -17.96 -5.87
C THR A 185 -7.77 -19.04 -6.81
N GLN A 186 -7.19 -18.68 -7.95
CA GLN A 186 -6.40 -19.59 -8.75
C GLN A 186 -4.96 -19.56 -8.24
N GLN A 187 -4.73 -20.43 -7.27
CA GLN A 187 -3.45 -20.80 -6.70
C GLN A 187 -2.68 -21.73 -7.66
N ASP A 188 -2.67 -21.40 -8.95
CA ASP A 188 -1.96 -22.16 -9.98
C ASP A 188 -0.64 -21.45 -10.29
N ASP A 189 0.48 -22.12 -9.97
CA ASP A 189 1.83 -21.90 -10.50
C ASP A 189 2.52 -20.53 -10.31
N LYS A 190 2.26 -19.78 -9.21
CA LYS A 190 3.09 -18.59 -8.90
C LYS A 190 4.35 -18.98 -8.11
N ASP A 191 5.51 -18.84 -8.73
CA ASP A 191 6.84 -19.04 -8.12
C ASP A 191 7.17 -17.91 -7.13
N GLY A 192 6.66 -18.03 -5.90
CA GLY A 192 6.91 -17.10 -4.79
C GLY A 192 5.65 -16.49 -4.17
N SER A 193 5.85 -15.62 -3.19
CA SER A 193 4.79 -14.94 -2.44
C SER A 193 4.83 -13.44 -2.68
N SER A 194 3.70 -12.88 -3.12
CA SER A 194 3.49 -11.44 -3.16
C SER A 194 3.17 -10.90 -1.77
N ILE A 195 3.54 -9.64 -1.54
CA ILE A 195 3.28 -8.93 -0.29
C ILE A 195 1.84 -8.44 -0.26
N LEU A 196 1.19 -8.60 0.88
CA LEU A 196 -0.21 -8.18 1.09
C LEU A 196 -0.26 -6.92 1.93
N TYR A 197 -0.59 -5.78 1.33
CA TYR A 197 -0.75 -4.51 2.06
C TYR A 197 -2.23 -4.22 2.35
N PRO A 198 -2.55 -3.67 3.54
CA PRO A 198 -3.89 -3.15 3.79
C PRO A 198 -4.14 -1.88 2.96
N PRO A 199 -5.40 -1.59 2.59
CA PRO A 199 -5.74 -0.35 1.89
C PRO A 199 -5.59 0.84 2.82
N ILE A 200 -4.75 1.80 2.43
CA ILE A 200 -4.49 3.03 3.18
C ILE A 200 -5.16 4.20 2.47
N PRO A 201 -6.14 4.86 3.10
CA PRO A 201 -6.79 6.03 2.51
C PRO A 201 -5.92 7.28 2.69
N VAL A 202 -5.93 8.16 1.69
CA VAL A 202 -5.34 9.50 1.74
C VAL A 202 -6.47 10.50 1.47
N LEU A 203 -6.82 11.31 2.47
CA LEU A 203 -7.91 12.29 2.40
C LEU A 203 -7.33 13.71 2.33
N GLN A 204 -6.98 14.15 1.13
CA GLN A 204 -6.51 15.53 0.95
C GLN A 204 -7.62 16.55 1.30
N SER A 205 -7.25 17.62 2.01
CA SER A 205 -8.11 18.75 2.32
C SER A 205 -8.06 19.79 1.19
N ALA A 206 -9.17 19.92 0.46
CA ALA A 206 -9.64 21.00 -0.45
C ALA A 206 -8.60 21.79 -1.27
N SER A 207 -8.58 21.68 -2.60
CA SER A 207 -9.44 22.51 -3.47
C SER A 207 -9.95 21.81 -4.74
N SER A 208 -9.79 20.49 -4.86
CA SER A 208 -10.33 19.66 -5.97
C SER A 208 -10.79 18.28 -5.46
N ALA A 209 -11.24 18.24 -4.21
CA ALA A 209 -11.30 17.04 -3.38
C ALA A 209 -12.33 15.99 -3.84
N ALA A 210 -13.49 16.40 -4.36
CA ALA A 210 -14.55 15.47 -4.77
C ALA A 210 -14.15 14.58 -5.96
N ALA A 211 -13.37 15.12 -6.91
CA ALA A 211 -12.93 14.39 -8.11
C ALA A 211 -11.75 13.43 -7.84
N ARG A 212 -10.98 13.64 -6.76
CA ARG A 212 -9.72 12.91 -6.50
C ARG A 212 -9.85 11.76 -5.48
N HIS A 213 -10.75 11.84 -4.50
CA HIS A 213 -10.94 10.74 -3.54
C HIS A 213 -11.47 9.45 -4.20
N SER A 214 -12.19 9.59 -5.31
CA SER A 214 -12.67 8.47 -6.15
C SER A 214 -11.58 7.87 -7.04
N GLN A 215 -10.49 8.61 -7.30
CA GLN A 215 -9.38 8.18 -8.17
C GLN A 215 -8.27 7.46 -7.40
N HIS A 216 -8.01 7.84 -6.14
CA HIS A 216 -6.99 7.16 -5.33
C HIS A 216 -7.42 5.73 -4.97
N ALA A 217 -6.72 4.73 -5.51
CA ALA A 217 -7.05 3.31 -5.35
C ALA A 217 -7.14 2.87 -3.87
N GLY A 218 -6.18 3.29 -3.02
CA GLY A 218 -6.19 2.97 -1.59
C GLY A 218 -7.40 3.55 -0.85
N THR A 219 -7.82 4.76 -1.21
CA THR A 219 -9.00 5.43 -0.64
C THR A 219 -10.27 4.72 -1.09
N LYS A 220 -10.41 4.43 -2.39
CA LYS A 220 -11.55 3.68 -2.94
C LYS A 220 -11.71 2.32 -2.26
N LYS A 221 -10.62 1.53 -2.17
CA LYS A 221 -10.60 0.21 -1.52
C LYS A 221 -10.97 0.33 -0.04
N TYR A 222 -10.38 1.28 0.70
CA TYR A 222 -10.70 1.48 2.11
C TYR A 222 -12.18 1.84 2.33
N LEU A 223 -12.70 2.81 1.58
CA LEU A 223 -14.09 3.26 1.69
C LEU A 223 -15.09 2.16 1.31
N ALA A 224 -14.73 1.27 0.38
CA ALA A 224 -15.53 0.09 0.04
C ALA A 224 -15.69 -0.88 1.22
N THR A 225 -14.73 -0.92 2.14
CA THR A 225 -14.84 -1.75 3.36
C THR A 225 -15.76 -1.16 4.44
N LEU A 226 -16.20 0.09 4.28
CA LEU A 226 -17.05 0.78 5.26
C LEU A 226 -18.53 0.67 4.88
N THR A 227 -19.39 0.52 5.89
CA THR A 227 -20.84 0.65 5.71
C THR A 227 -21.23 2.09 5.31
N PRO A 228 -22.38 2.30 4.66
CA PRO A 228 -22.85 3.65 4.33
C PRO A 228 -22.88 4.60 5.53
N THR A 229 -23.35 4.12 6.68
CA THR A 229 -23.39 4.91 7.93
C THR A 229 -21.99 5.30 8.41
N GLN A 230 -21.02 4.38 8.39
CA GLN A 230 -19.65 4.68 8.78
C GLN A 230 -18.98 5.66 7.81
N ARG A 231 -19.25 5.52 6.51
CA ARG A 231 -18.72 6.43 5.48
C ARG A 231 -19.24 7.85 5.67
N THR A 232 -20.55 8.02 5.88
CA THR A 232 -21.13 9.34 6.18
C THR A 232 -20.58 9.91 7.50
N ALA A 233 -20.49 9.09 8.54
CA ALA A 233 -19.97 9.52 9.84
C ALA A 233 -18.53 10.06 9.73
N LEU A 234 -17.71 9.47 8.86
CA LEU A 234 -16.31 9.89 8.66
C LEU A 234 -16.21 11.36 8.22
N PHE A 235 -17.12 11.85 7.37
CA PHE A 235 -17.05 13.20 6.79
C PHE A 235 -17.97 14.22 7.48
N VAL A 236 -18.93 13.77 8.30
CA VAL A 236 -19.92 14.66 8.95
C VAL A 236 -19.55 15.00 10.40
N GLN A 237 -18.73 14.18 11.06
CA GLN A 237 -18.33 14.43 12.45
C GLN A 237 -17.36 15.62 12.56
N GLN A 238 -17.36 16.30 13.70
CA GLN A 238 -16.50 17.48 13.97
C GLN A 238 -15.01 17.16 14.12
N THR A 239 -14.67 15.87 14.26
CA THR A 239 -13.27 15.42 14.37
C THR A 239 -12.65 15.30 12.99
N ASN A 240 -11.38 15.68 12.84
CA ASN A 240 -10.64 15.51 11.60
C ASN A 240 -10.73 14.04 11.11
N PRO A 241 -11.20 13.80 9.87
CA PRO A 241 -11.40 12.45 9.35
C PRO A 241 -10.11 11.63 9.29
N ALA A 242 -8.95 12.27 9.10
CA ALA A 242 -7.65 11.59 9.10
C ALA A 242 -7.35 10.94 10.46
N THR A 243 -7.70 11.61 11.57
CA THR A 243 -7.54 11.07 12.92
C THR A 243 -8.42 9.84 13.14
N ALA A 244 -9.70 9.90 12.74
CA ALA A 244 -10.61 8.77 12.84
C ALA A 244 -10.17 7.58 11.95
N ILE A 245 -9.61 7.86 10.77
CA ILE A 245 -8.99 6.86 9.90
C ILE A 245 -7.82 6.19 10.62
N LEU A 246 -6.89 6.96 11.19
CA LEU A 246 -5.72 6.39 11.85
C LEU A 246 -6.14 5.41 12.95
N ASP A 247 -7.11 5.79 13.78
CA ASP A 247 -7.65 4.93 14.84
C ASP A 247 -8.26 3.64 14.28
N SER A 248 -9.04 3.76 13.19
CA SER A 248 -9.63 2.62 12.49
C SER A 248 -8.57 1.68 11.89
N ILE A 249 -7.55 2.23 11.23
CA ILE A 249 -6.43 1.48 10.62
C ILE A 249 -5.62 0.77 11.71
N LEU A 250 -5.26 1.47 12.78
CA LEU A 250 -4.55 0.89 13.92
C LEU A 250 -5.33 -0.26 14.55
N HIS A 251 -6.64 -0.09 14.72
CA HIS A 251 -7.52 -1.11 15.27
C HIS A 251 -7.62 -2.34 14.34
N LYS A 252 -7.91 -2.11 13.06
CA LYS A 252 -8.23 -3.16 12.08
C LYS A 252 -7.01 -3.97 11.65
N TYR A 253 -5.87 -3.32 11.45
CA TYR A 253 -4.70 -3.94 10.80
C TYR A 253 -3.48 -4.07 11.71
N TYR A 254 -3.39 -3.32 12.82
CA TYR A 254 -2.18 -3.23 13.64
C TYR A 254 -2.41 -3.55 15.13
N HIS A 255 -3.57 -4.10 15.50
CA HIS A 255 -3.91 -4.45 16.88
C HIS A 255 -3.73 -3.30 17.89
N ASN A 256 -3.95 -2.06 17.46
CA ASN A 256 -3.72 -0.83 18.21
C ASN A 256 -2.25 -0.61 18.64
N ARG A 257 -1.29 -1.21 17.94
CA ARG A 257 0.15 -1.03 18.18
C ARG A 257 0.75 -0.15 17.09
N TRP A 258 1.04 1.11 17.44
CA TRP A 258 1.66 2.07 16.52
C TRP A 258 3.05 1.63 16.04
N GLN A 259 3.75 0.77 16.80
CA GLN A 259 5.02 0.19 16.40
C GLN A 259 4.89 -0.67 15.15
N GLU A 260 3.80 -1.44 15.01
CA GLU A 260 3.59 -2.28 13.82
C GLU A 260 3.30 -1.43 12.58
N LEU A 261 2.61 -0.29 12.76
CA LEU A 261 2.42 0.70 11.69
C LEU A 261 3.76 1.28 11.22
N LEU A 262 4.65 1.65 12.15
CA LEU A 262 6.01 2.11 11.80
C LEU A 262 6.85 1.00 11.17
N GLY A 263 6.67 -0.23 11.63
CA GLY A 263 7.27 -1.41 11.01
C GLY A 263 6.85 -1.54 9.55
N ASP A 264 5.58 -1.30 9.24
CA ASP A 264 5.08 -1.36 7.85
C ASP A 264 5.64 -0.25 6.98
N ILE A 265 5.86 0.95 7.53
CA ILE A 265 6.55 2.05 6.84
C ILE A 265 8.02 1.66 6.54
N GLN A 266 8.70 1.03 7.50
CA GLN A 266 10.08 0.57 7.30
C GLN A 266 10.16 -0.58 6.29
N LEU A 267 9.24 -1.55 6.40
CA LEU A 267 9.18 -2.72 5.54
C LEU A 267 8.86 -2.34 4.10
N SER A 268 7.81 -1.53 3.88
CA SER A 268 7.39 -1.13 2.53
C SER A 268 8.47 -0.31 1.83
N TYR A 269 9.14 0.59 2.56
CA TYR A 269 10.32 1.31 2.05
C TYR A 269 11.48 0.37 1.70
N LEU A 270 11.84 -0.55 2.60
CA LEU A 270 12.92 -1.50 2.39
C LEU A 270 12.67 -2.38 1.16
N ILE A 271 11.46 -2.93 1.03
CA ILE A 271 11.09 -3.76 -0.11
C ILE A 271 11.04 -2.96 -1.40
N PHE A 272 10.50 -1.74 -1.38
CA PHE A 272 10.53 -0.85 -2.52
C PHE A 272 11.97 -0.68 -3.04
N LEU A 273 12.91 -0.30 -2.18
CA LEU A 273 14.29 -0.05 -2.61
C LEU A 273 14.99 -1.31 -3.13
N GLN A 274 14.84 -2.42 -2.40
CA GLN A 274 15.64 -3.61 -2.64
C GLN A 274 15.05 -4.53 -3.72
N LEU A 275 13.71 -4.59 -3.83
CA LEU A 275 13.00 -5.40 -4.80
C LEU A 275 12.36 -4.58 -5.94
N GLN A 276 12.47 -3.25 -5.94
CA GLN A 276 11.86 -2.38 -6.95
C GLN A 276 10.34 -2.61 -7.07
N CYS A 277 9.69 -2.86 -5.93
CA CYS A 277 8.26 -3.18 -5.88
C CYS A 277 7.41 -1.90 -5.83
N LEU A 278 6.69 -1.62 -6.92
CA LEU A 278 5.79 -0.46 -7.02
C LEU A 278 4.71 -0.46 -5.93
N GLY A 279 4.03 -1.58 -5.68
CA GLY A 279 3.01 -1.65 -4.63
C GLY A 279 3.56 -1.37 -3.22
N SER A 280 4.85 -1.66 -2.98
CA SER A 280 5.50 -1.28 -1.71
C SER A 280 5.81 0.21 -1.64
N LEU A 281 6.12 0.84 -2.78
CA LEU A 281 6.29 2.29 -2.85
C LEU A 281 4.97 3.02 -2.59
N GLU A 282 3.89 2.60 -3.25
CA GLU A 282 2.56 3.18 -3.08
C GLU A 282 2.10 3.06 -1.64
N HIS A 283 2.27 1.87 -1.03
CA HIS A 283 1.91 1.67 0.36
C HIS A 283 2.72 2.56 1.32
N TRP A 284 4.03 2.66 1.12
CA TRP A 284 4.89 3.57 1.89
C TRP A 284 4.41 5.03 1.76
N ARG A 285 4.18 5.48 0.53
CA ARG A 285 3.72 6.84 0.20
C ARG A 285 2.39 7.15 0.89
N ASP A 286 1.43 6.23 0.80
CA ASP A 286 0.08 6.44 1.32
C ASP A 286 0.07 6.47 2.86
N LEU A 287 0.87 5.61 3.52
CA LEU A 287 1.08 5.66 4.97
C LEU A 287 1.67 6.99 5.42
N VAL A 288 2.71 7.47 4.72
CA VAL A 288 3.34 8.76 5.04
C VAL A 288 2.33 9.89 4.87
N ALA A 289 1.58 9.93 3.77
CA ALA A 289 0.61 10.99 3.51
C ALA A 289 -0.57 10.96 4.49
N MET A 290 -1.10 9.79 4.83
CA MET A 290 -2.13 9.64 5.86
C MET A 290 -1.65 10.23 7.20
N LEU A 291 -0.45 9.87 7.65
CA LEU A 291 0.12 10.39 8.89
C LEU A 291 0.41 11.90 8.86
N CYS A 292 0.62 12.48 7.69
CA CYS A 292 0.80 13.93 7.56
C CYS A 292 -0.50 14.73 7.80
N GLN A 293 -1.66 14.10 7.63
CA GLN A 293 -2.98 14.74 7.70
C GLN A 293 -3.65 14.66 9.07
N VAL A 294 -3.14 13.81 9.96
CA VAL A 294 -3.70 13.57 11.30
C VAL A 294 -3.41 14.74 12.24
N ASP A 295 -4.39 15.12 13.05
CA ASP A 295 -4.20 16.10 14.11
C ASP A 295 -3.44 15.47 15.28
N VAL A 296 -2.27 16.03 15.55
CA VAL A 296 -1.36 15.47 16.56
C VAL A 296 -1.75 16.00 17.95
N HIS A 297 -2.51 15.21 18.71
CA HIS A 297 -2.89 15.52 20.10
C HIS A 297 -1.96 14.86 21.15
N PRO A 298 -1.73 15.50 22.32
CA PRO A 298 -0.43 15.39 23.00
C PRO A 298 -0.17 14.15 23.87
N SER A 299 -1.11 13.27 24.18
CA SER A 299 -0.84 12.24 25.22
C SER A 299 -0.43 10.86 24.70
N HIS A 300 -1.00 10.37 23.59
CA HIS A 300 -0.77 8.97 23.14
C HIS A 300 -0.07 8.85 21.80
N ILE A 301 -0.03 9.92 20.99
CA ILE A 301 0.49 9.88 19.63
C ILE A 301 1.92 10.42 19.51
N ILE A 302 2.42 11.14 20.53
CA ILE A 302 3.76 11.74 20.52
C ILE A 302 4.86 10.70 20.23
N PRO A 303 4.91 9.53 20.90
CA PRO A 303 5.92 8.52 20.59
C PRO A 303 5.90 8.06 19.13
N LEU A 304 4.70 7.85 18.57
CA LEU A 304 4.52 7.51 17.17
C LEU A 304 5.16 8.58 16.27
N TYR A 305 4.86 9.86 16.49
CA TYR A 305 5.40 10.94 15.65
C TYR A 305 6.88 11.17 15.83
N THR A 306 7.42 11.07 17.05
CA THR A 306 8.86 11.18 17.29
C THR A 306 9.63 10.12 16.50
N HIS A 307 9.17 8.86 16.55
CA HIS A 307 9.81 7.78 15.79
C HIS A 307 9.54 7.89 14.28
N PHE A 308 8.32 8.23 13.88
CA PHE A 308 7.96 8.47 12.48
C PHE A 308 8.85 9.52 11.82
N LEU A 309 8.99 10.71 12.44
CA LEU A 309 9.85 11.78 11.93
C LEU A 309 11.32 11.36 11.84
N THR A 310 11.79 10.57 12.79
CA THR A 310 13.16 10.03 12.79
C THR A 310 13.38 9.05 11.64
N ILE A 311 12.46 8.10 11.44
CA ILE A 311 12.49 7.12 10.34
C ILE A 311 12.44 7.86 9.01
N LEU A 312 11.47 8.75 8.85
CA LEU A 312 11.25 9.51 7.63
C LEU A 312 12.44 10.38 7.27
N SER A 313 13.08 11.02 8.25
CA SER A 313 14.34 11.77 8.02
C SER A 313 15.42 10.90 7.39
N LYS A 314 15.63 9.68 7.91
CA LYS A 314 16.63 8.74 7.37
C LYS A 314 16.25 8.24 5.98
N GLN A 315 14.98 7.86 5.77
CA GLN A 315 14.48 7.39 4.48
C GLN A 315 14.56 8.48 3.41
N VAL A 316 14.06 9.68 3.71
CA VAL A 316 14.13 10.84 2.81
C VAL A 316 15.57 11.20 2.49
N LEU A 317 16.53 11.04 3.40
CA LEU A 317 17.95 11.27 3.13
C LEU A 317 18.57 10.21 2.19
N ALA A 318 18.04 8.98 2.21
CA ALA A 318 18.57 7.86 1.42
C ALA A 318 17.96 7.75 0.01
N ILE A 319 16.75 8.27 -0.23
CA ILE A 319 16.13 8.32 -1.58
C ILE A 319 16.94 9.27 -2.48
N GLU A 320 16.96 9.05 -3.80
CA GLU A 320 17.58 9.96 -4.78
C GLU A 320 16.87 11.33 -4.83
N GLN A 321 17.56 12.40 -5.25
CA GLN A 321 16.99 13.75 -5.20
C GLN A 321 15.83 13.92 -6.19
N ASP A 322 15.99 13.33 -7.38
CA ASP A 322 15.08 13.49 -8.51
C ASP A 322 13.81 12.61 -8.36
N PHE A 323 13.80 11.69 -7.38
CA PHE A 323 12.67 10.81 -7.10
C PHE A 323 11.33 11.55 -6.94
N PHE A 324 11.35 12.72 -6.28
CA PHE A 324 10.14 13.52 -6.07
C PHE A 324 9.75 14.34 -7.30
N GLU A 325 10.71 14.69 -8.17
CA GLU A 325 10.47 15.41 -9.43
C GLU A 325 9.78 14.48 -10.44
N ASP A 326 10.23 13.23 -10.52
CA ASP A 326 9.60 12.20 -11.34
C ASP A 326 8.15 11.92 -10.90
N MET A 327 7.89 11.90 -9.59
CA MET A 327 6.51 11.83 -9.06
C MET A 327 5.69 13.08 -9.38
N GLU A 328 6.30 14.26 -9.48
CA GLU A 328 5.60 15.51 -9.83
C GLU A 328 5.13 15.52 -11.27
N THR A 329 5.93 14.97 -12.19
CA THR A 329 5.56 14.88 -13.61
C THR A 329 4.39 13.94 -13.90
N THR A 330 4.09 13.00 -13.00
CA THR A 330 2.98 12.05 -13.14
C THR A 330 1.64 12.56 -12.57
N GLY A 331 1.61 13.77 -12.00
CA GLY A 331 0.37 14.41 -11.49
C GLY A 331 -0.06 13.97 -10.09
N ASP A 332 0.70 13.06 -9.47
CA ASP A 332 0.38 12.39 -8.20
C ASP A 332 1.26 12.86 -7.02
N ASN A 333 2.00 13.96 -7.14
CA ASN A 333 2.92 14.43 -6.10
C ASN A 333 2.20 15.19 -4.97
N PHE A 334 1.51 14.44 -4.12
CA PHE A 334 0.96 14.95 -2.87
C PHE A 334 1.93 14.86 -1.69
N LEU A 335 3.08 14.21 -1.87
CA LEU A 335 3.98 13.89 -0.77
C LEU A 335 4.68 15.14 -0.23
N LEU A 336 5.22 16.01 -1.09
CA LEU A 336 5.85 17.26 -0.65
C LEU A 336 4.87 18.20 0.08
N PRO A 337 3.66 18.47 -0.44
CA PRO A 337 2.63 19.21 0.31
C PRO A 337 2.29 18.57 1.67
N SER A 338 2.17 17.23 1.72
CA SER A 338 1.88 16.50 2.95
C SER A 338 3.01 16.65 3.98
N LEU A 339 4.26 16.54 3.56
CA LEU A 339 5.42 16.74 4.44
C LEU A 339 5.50 18.17 4.98
N ARG A 340 5.13 19.17 4.17
CA ARG A 340 5.03 20.57 4.63
C ARG A 340 3.96 20.72 5.70
N GLN A 341 2.78 20.14 5.48
CA GLN A 341 1.69 20.13 6.46
C GLN A 341 2.14 19.46 7.77
N LEU A 342 2.81 18.31 7.70
CA LEU A 342 3.35 17.61 8.87
C LEU A 342 4.30 18.50 9.69
N CYS A 343 5.19 19.23 9.03
CA CYS A 343 6.11 20.16 9.71
C CYS A 343 5.39 21.33 10.40
N GLN A 344 4.21 21.72 9.91
CA GLN A 344 3.37 22.77 10.50
C GLN A 344 2.54 22.23 11.68
N THR A 345 1.85 21.10 11.51
CA THR A 345 1.00 20.50 12.54
C THR A 345 1.79 20.11 13.78
N THR A 346 3.04 19.67 13.59
CA THR A 346 3.94 19.30 14.68
C THR A 346 4.65 20.49 15.33
N ALA A 347 4.58 21.70 14.78
CA ALA A 347 5.36 22.86 15.25
C ALA A 347 4.96 23.36 16.64
N HIS A 348 3.68 23.18 17.03
CA HIS A 348 3.13 23.72 18.27
C HIS A 348 3.21 22.75 19.45
N ILE A 349 3.70 21.52 19.24
CA ILE A 349 3.76 20.47 20.27
C ILE A 349 4.96 20.69 21.17
N ARG A 350 4.72 20.77 22.48
CA ARG A 350 5.75 21.01 23.50
C ARG A 350 6.38 19.70 23.99
N ASP A 351 7.02 18.96 23.09
CA ASP A 351 7.84 17.77 23.42
C ASP A 351 9.24 17.92 22.80
N GLU A 352 10.29 17.77 23.62
CA GLU A 352 11.67 18.05 23.20
C GLU A 352 12.16 17.05 22.14
N ASN A 353 11.83 15.77 22.28
CA ASN A 353 12.27 14.73 21.36
C ASN A 353 11.58 14.87 20.00
N LEU A 354 10.28 15.13 20.01
CA LEU A 354 9.50 15.38 18.81
C LEU A 354 9.99 16.64 18.08
N GLN A 355 10.25 17.73 18.79
CA GLN A 355 10.80 18.94 18.19
C GLN A 355 12.20 18.71 17.60
N ALA A 356 13.07 17.94 18.27
CA ALA A 356 14.37 17.59 17.73
C ALA A 356 14.26 16.79 16.42
N ALA A 357 13.39 15.76 16.39
CA ALA A 357 13.13 14.95 15.20
C ALA A 357 12.53 15.79 14.06
N ARG A 358 11.60 16.69 14.37
CA ARG A 358 11.01 17.64 13.42
C ARG A 358 12.06 18.58 12.83
N THR A 359 12.90 19.21 13.66
CA THR A 359 13.95 20.11 13.19
C THR A 359 14.92 19.39 12.26
N GLN A 360 15.26 18.14 12.55
CA GLN A 360 16.07 17.32 11.65
C GLN A 360 15.39 17.10 10.30
N LEU A 361 14.11 16.71 10.29
CA LEU A 361 13.35 16.52 9.05
C LEU A 361 13.28 17.82 8.24
N CYS A 362 12.89 18.94 8.85
CA CYS A 362 12.81 20.24 8.18
C CYS A 362 14.13 20.59 7.50
N ARG A 363 15.26 20.43 8.21
CA ARG A 363 16.59 20.71 7.67
C ARG A 363 16.91 19.83 6.47
N ILE A 364 16.56 18.54 6.50
CA ILE A 364 16.77 17.65 5.35
C ILE A 364 15.92 18.11 4.17
N LEU A 365 14.65 18.43 4.41
CA LEU A 365 13.76 18.91 3.35
C LEU A 365 14.24 20.22 2.73
N GLU A 366 14.69 21.20 3.52
CA GLU A 366 15.24 22.47 3.03
C GLU A 366 16.50 22.30 2.18
N ASN A 367 17.42 21.42 2.60
CA ASN A 367 18.67 21.20 1.89
C ASN A 367 18.48 20.41 0.60
N ARG A 368 17.51 19.49 0.57
CA ARG A 368 17.27 18.60 -0.57
C ARG A 368 16.26 19.14 -1.56
N PHE A 369 15.23 19.84 -1.09
CA PHE A 369 14.10 20.30 -1.87
C PHE A 369 13.91 21.80 -1.62
N GLN A 370 14.42 22.62 -2.54
CA GLN A 370 14.34 24.07 -2.43
C GLN A 370 12.87 24.51 -2.37
N GLY A 371 12.48 25.29 -1.36
CA GLY A 371 11.12 25.83 -1.22
C GLY A 371 10.11 24.98 -0.43
N VAL A 372 10.52 23.86 0.17
CA VAL A 372 9.60 23.02 0.98
C VAL A 372 9.29 23.65 2.35
N VAL A 373 10.28 24.24 3.01
CA VAL A 373 10.15 24.82 4.36
C VAL A 373 10.64 26.27 4.37
N SER A 374 9.84 27.19 3.85
CA SER A 374 10.02 28.60 4.22
C SER A 374 9.47 28.79 5.63
N THR A 375 10.32 28.58 6.65
CA THR A 375 10.02 29.05 8.02
C THR A 375 10.17 30.57 8.09
N THR A 376 9.18 31.30 7.61
CA THR A 376 8.97 32.69 8.03
C THR A 376 7.63 32.82 8.73
N THR A 377 7.64 32.49 10.02
CA THR A 377 6.65 33.05 10.94
C THR A 377 6.82 34.57 10.93
N THR A 378 5.70 35.29 10.84
CA THR A 378 5.53 36.76 10.86
C THR A 378 5.89 37.52 9.58
N THR A 379 4.89 37.73 8.71
CA THR A 379 4.18 39.01 8.63
C THR A 379 2.90 38.81 7.83
N THR A 380 1.81 39.37 8.35
CA THR A 380 0.60 39.73 7.64
C THR A 380 0.96 40.47 6.35
N THR A 381 1.23 39.73 5.29
CA THR A 381 1.18 40.23 3.92
C THR A 381 -0.05 39.59 3.35
N TYR A 382 -1.05 40.43 3.09
CA TYR A 382 -2.11 40.16 2.15
C TYR A 382 -1.48 39.45 0.95
N MET A 383 -1.61 38.12 0.89
CA MET A 383 -1.65 37.47 -0.39
C MET A 383 -2.92 38.05 -1.00
N GLU A 384 -2.74 38.99 -1.92
CA GLU A 384 -3.69 39.21 -2.98
C GLU A 384 -3.92 37.82 -3.58
N MET A 385 -4.97 37.16 -3.10
CA MET A 385 -5.68 36.18 -3.89
C MET A 385 -6.13 36.98 -5.10
N ASP A 386 -5.44 36.83 -6.22
CA ASP A 386 -6.08 36.96 -7.51
C ASP A 386 -7.24 35.97 -7.46
N SER A 387 -8.41 36.51 -7.12
CA SER A 387 -9.67 35.81 -6.93
C SER A 387 -10.26 35.44 -8.29
N ASP A 388 -9.46 34.78 -9.11
CA ASP A 388 -9.90 34.11 -10.34
C ASP A 388 -10.11 32.60 -10.06
N GLU A 389 -10.42 32.26 -8.80
CA GLU A 389 -11.11 31.00 -8.49
C GLU A 389 -12.54 31.13 -9.03
N GLU A 390 -12.75 30.67 -10.26
CA GLU A 390 -14.05 30.22 -10.71
C GLU A 390 -14.49 29.10 -9.75
N GLU A 391 -15.09 29.48 -8.61
CA GLU A 391 -15.77 28.55 -7.72
C GLU A 391 -16.81 27.79 -8.56
N ASP A 392 -16.54 26.51 -8.83
CA ASP A 392 -17.47 25.60 -9.49
C ASP A 392 -18.86 25.77 -8.85
N GLU A 393 -19.84 26.22 -9.66
CA GLU A 393 -21.21 26.51 -9.20
C GLU A 393 -21.92 25.29 -8.60
N GLU A 394 -21.35 24.10 -8.76
CA GLU A 394 -21.88 22.80 -8.33
C GLU A 394 -21.94 22.65 -6.80
N ASP A 395 -21.01 23.26 -6.05
CA ASP A 395 -20.95 23.18 -4.58
C ASP A 395 -21.58 24.37 -3.86
N LYS A 396 -22.17 25.32 -4.59
CA LYS A 396 -22.90 26.44 -4.00
C LYS A 396 -24.29 25.97 -3.56
N PRO A 397 -24.80 26.44 -2.40
CA PRO A 397 -26.17 26.15 -2.02
C PRO A 397 -27.10 26.61 -3.14
N VAL A 398 -27.93 25.71 -3.67
CA VAL A 398 -28.89 26.04 -4.72
C VAL A 398 -29.83 27.12 -4.19
N VAL A 399 -29.64 28.35 -4.67
CA VAL A 399 -30.45 29.49 -4.29
C VAL A 399 -31.76 29.40 -5.05
N VAL A 400 -32.80 28.89 -4.38
CA VAL A 400 -34.15 28.89 -4.94
C VAL A 400 -34.71 30.30 -4.84
N SER A 401 -35.25 30.81 -5.95
CA SER A 401 -35.90 32.12 -5.96
C SER A 401 -37.13 32.12 -5.04
N THR A 402 -37.43 33.26 -4.41
CA THR A 402 -38.62 33.38 -3.55
C THR A 402 -39.91 33.06 -4.32
N GLU A 403 -39.96 33.36 -5.62
CA GLU A 403 -41.09 33.01 -6.49
C GLU A 403 -41.23 31.50 -6.72
N GLU A 404 -40.14 30.75 -6.90
CA GLU A 404 -40.18 29.28 -6.99
C GLU A 404 -40.56 28.63 -5.67
N TYR A 405 -40.06 29.17 -4.56
CA TYR A 405 -40.45 28.73 -3.22
C TYR A 405 -41.96 28.95 -3.00
N GLU A 406 -42.46 30.13 -3.32
CA GLU A 406 -43.89 30.46 -3.24
C GLU A 406 -44.73 29.61 -4.20
N ALA A 407 -44.25 29.33 -5.41
CA ALA A 407 -44.91 28.45 -6.37
C ALA A 407 -44.93 26.98 -5.90
N SER A 408 -43.90 26.51 -5.19
CA SER A 408 -43.87 25.19 -4.55
C SER A 408 -44.86 25.11 -3.38
N MET A 409 -44.86 26.13 -2.52
CA MET A 409 -45.82 26.29 -1.42
C MET A 409 -47.29 26.38 -1.91
N ALA A 410 -47.54 27.09 -3.01
CA ALA A 410 -48.86 27.19 -3.64
C ALA A 410 -49.32 25.85 -4.24
N ARG A 411 -48.39 25.06 -4.78
CA ARG A 411 -48.67 23.70 -5.26
C ARG A 411 -48.97 22.74 -4.09
N ALA A 412 -48.21 22.83 -3.00
CA ALA A 412 -48.41 22.02 -1.79
C ALA A 412 -49.69 22.39 -1.01
N SER A 413 -50.13 23.64 -1.04
CA SER A 413 -51.37 24.09 -0.40
C SER A 413 -52.64 23.84 -1.23
N ASN A 414 -52.50 23.61 -2.54
CA ASN A 414 -53.60 23.18 -3.41
C ASN A 414 -53.86 21.66 -3.40
N THR A 415 -53.02 20.86 -2.72
CA THR A 415 -53.36 19.49 -2.34
C THR A 415 -54.39 19.52 -1.23
N THR A 416 -55.66 19.64 -1.63
CA THR A 416 -56.78 19.28 -0.77
C THR A 416 -56.56 17.81 -0.37
N PRO A 417 -56.60 17.44 0.92
CA PRO A 417 -56.62 16.04 1.30
C PRO A 417 -57.93 15.44 0.77
N GLN A 418 -57.90 14.86 -0.43
CA GLN A 418 -58.95 13.97 -0.87
C GLN A 418 -58.94 12.80 0.11
N GLN A 419 -59.96 12.82 0.96
CA GLN A 419 -60.31 11.73 1.85
C GLN A 419 -60.22 10.41 1.09
N HIS A 420 -59.42 9.50 1.64
CA HIS A 420 -59.48 8.09 1.33
C HIS A 420 -60.94 7.63 1.37
N GLY A 421 -61.47 7.32 0.19
CA GLY A 421 -62.85 6.91 0.05
C GLY A 421 -63.21 6.45 -1.36
N GLN A 422 -62.26 5.95 -2.15
CA GLN A 422 -62.52 5.12 -3.34
C GLN A 422 -61.18 4.56 -3.84
N LYS A 423 -60.90 3.30 -3.47
CA LYS A 423 -60.02 2.45 -4.29
C LYS A 423 -60.76 2.23 -5.62
N ASP A 424 -59.98 2.24 -6.68
CA ASP A 424 -60.33 1.93 -8.07
C ASP A 424 -60.59 3.15 -8.98
N GLN A 425 -59.76 3.19 -10.02
CA GLN A 425 -59.78 4.07 -11.21
C GLN A 425 -58.95 5.37 -11.11
N GLN A 426 -57.64 5.23 -10.93
CA GLN A 426 -56.69 6.19 -11.53
C GLN A 426 -56.62 5.95 -13.05
N PRO A 427 -56.52 7.00 -13.88
CA PRO A 427 -56.51 6.87 -15.33
C PRO A 427 -55.25 6.12 -15.81
N GLN A 428 -55.44 5.00 -16.52
CA GLN A 428 -54.38 4.15 -17.08
C GLN A 428 -53.32 4.92 -17.88
N ASN A 429 -53.69 6.08 -18.46
CA ASN A 429 -52.78 6.96 -19.19
C ASN A 429 -51.56 7.43 -18.37
N ILE A 430 -51.72 7.72 -17.07
CA ILE A 430 -50.62 8.25 -16.25
C ILE A 430 -49.62 7.12 -15.91
N ARG A 431 -50.11 5.89 -15.69
CA ARG A 431 -49.27 4.71 -15.45
C ARG A 431 -48.43 4.34 -16.67
N GLN A 432 -48.99 4.50 -17.87
CA GLN A 432 -48.24 4.28 -19.12
C GLN A 432 -47.21 5.38 -19.38
N GLN A 433 -47.49 6.61 -18.96
CA GLN A 433 -46.62 7.76 -19.22
C GLN A 433 -45.44 7.86 -18.24
N TYR A 434 -45.58 7.35 -17.02
CA TYR A 434 -44.54 7.42 -15.98
C TYR A 434 -44.36 6.08 -15.23
N PRO A 435 -43.94 5.01 -15.93
CA PRO A 435 -43.87 3.66 -15.37
C PRO A 435 -42.87 3.54 -14.20
N VAL A 436 -41.74 4.25 -14.27
CA VAL A 436 -40.70 4.24 -13.21
C VAL A 436 -41.19 4.88 -11.92
N LEU A 437 -41.95 5.98 -12.03
CA LEU A 437 -42.49 6.70 -10.88
C LEU A 437 -43.58 5.89 -10.15
N PHE A 438 -44.28 5.04 -10.90
CA PHE A 438 -45.26 4.10 -10.36
C PHE A 438 -44.58 2.87 -9.73
N ALA A 439 -43.51 2.38 -10.35
CA ALA A 439 -42.73 1.26 -9.82
C ALA A 439 -42.02 1.63 -8.50
N ALA A 440 -41.64 2.90 -8.31
CA ALA A 440 -41.12 3.42 -7.04
C ALA A 440 -42.16 3.48 -5.90
N GLN A 441 -43.46 3.32 -6.20
CA GLN A 441 -44.52 3.21 -5.19
C GLN A 441 -44.90 1.76 -4.86
N MET A 442 -44.23 0.78 -5.47
CA MET A 442 -44.49 -0.64 -5.20
C MET A 442 -43.73 -1.10 -3.95
N ASP A 443 -44.21 -2.15 -3.29
CA ASP A 443 -43.59 -2.74 -2.09
C ASP A 443 -42.16 -3.29 -2.31
N HIS A 444 -41.60 -3.15 -3.52
CA HIS A 444 -40.30 -3.65 -3.98
C HIS A 444 -39.42 -2.53 -4.57
N GLU A 445 -39.61 -1.28 -4.11
CA GLU A 445 -38.86 -0.08 -4.51
C GLU A 445 -37.35 -0.28 -4.44
N ASP A 446 -36.87 -1.01 -3.43
CA ASP A 446 -35.47 -1.35 -3.21
C ASP A 446 -34.87 -2.17 -4.36
N ILE A 447 -35.61 -3.12 -4.91
CA ILE A 447 -35.20 -3.91 -6.08
C ILE A 447 -35.13 -3.02 -7.31
N LEU A 448 -36.12 -2.14 -7.52
CA LEU A 448 -36.15 -1.24 -8.67
C LEU A 448 -34.99 -0.23 -8.64
N MET A 449 -34.71 0.36 -7.48
CA MET A 449 -33.61 1.31 -7.30
C MET A 449 -32.25 0.62 -7.43
N THR A 450 -32.14 -0.64 -7.01
CA THR A 450 -30.93 -1.46 -7.21
C THR A 450 -30.72 -1.76 -8.69
N CYS A 451 -31.78 -2.13 -9.43
CA CYS A 451 -31.71 -2.33 -10.88
C CYS A 451 -31.39 -1.03 -11.63
N ALA A 452 -32.02 0.09 -11.29
CA ALA A 452 -31.76 1.39 -11.90
C ALA A 452 -30.30 1.84 -11.70
N ARG A 453 -29.74 1.60 -10.52
CA ARG A 453 -28.34 1.90 -10.20
C ARG A 453 -27.37 0.98 -10.94
N ALA A 454 -27.68 -0.31 -11.04
CA ALA A 454 -26.90 -1.25 -11.84
C ALA A 454 -26.93 -0.93 -13.35
N LEU A 455 -28.01 -0.28 -13.82
CA LEU A 455 -28.16 0.22 -15.19
C LEU A 455 -27.43 1.54 -15.44
N ASP A 456 -27.32 2.41 -14.44
CA ASP A 456 -26.53 3.65 -14.55
C ASP A 456 -25.02 3.35 -14.58
N GLU A 457 -24.61 2.29 -13.86
CA GLU A 457 -23.22 1.83 -13.82
C GLU A 457 -22.79 1.01 -15.06
N LYS A 458 -23.73 0.57 -15.91
CA LYS A 458 -23.44 -0.20 -17.14
C LYS A 458 -24.21 0.35 -18.33
N ASN A 459 -23.49 0.82 -19.35
CA ASN A 459 -23.99 1.30 -20.65
C ASN A 459 -24.74 0.23 -21.52
N ASP A 460 -25.43 -0.74 -20.92
CA ASP A 460 -26.12 -1.82 -21.62
C ASP A 460 -27.65 -1.66 -21.55
N VAL A 461 -28.22 -1.16 -22.64
CA VAL A 461 -29.64 -0.82 -22.82
C VAL A 461 -30.54 -2.06 -22.90
N SER A 462 -29.96 -3.26 -23.03
CA SER A 462 -30.70 -4.53 -23.16
C SER A 462 -31.41 -4.93 -21.85
N LEU A 463 -30.75 -4.77 -20.71
CA LEU A 463 -31.29 -5.07 -19.38
C LEU A 463 -32.45 -4.15 -18.98
N VAL A 464 -32.43 -2.88 -19.42
CA VAL A 464 -33.53 -1.92 -19.20
C VAL A 464 -34.81 -2.41 -19.88
N ARG A 465 -34.69 -2.95 -21.10
CA ARG A 465 -35.85 -3.47 -21.86
C ARG A 465 -36.41 -4.74 -21.24
N GLU A 466 -35.55 -5.59 -20.71
CA GLU A 466 -35.95 -6.85 -20.08
C GLU A 466 -36.60 -6.62 -18.71
N ALA A 467 -36.07 -5.71 -17.90
CA ALA A 467 -36.69 -5.28 -16.64
C ALA A 467 -38.03 -4.57 -16.86
N ALA A 468 -38.13 -3.72 -17.90
CA ALA A 468 -39.40 -3.10 -18.29
C ALA A 468 -40.42 -4.14 -18.78
N ALA A 469 -40.00 -5.17 -19.52
CA ALA A 469 -40.87 -6.24 -19.98
C ALA A 469 -41.39 -7.09 -18.80
N PHE A 470 -40.53 -7.40 -17.83
CA PHE A 470 -40.90 -8.13 -16.62
C PHE A 470 -41.94 -7.38 -15.78
N LEU A 471 -41.77 -6.06 -15.62
CA LEU A 471 -42.74 -5.21 -14.90
C LEU A 471 -44.08 -5.08 -15.63
N VAL A 472 -44.11 -5.25 -16.95
CA VAL A 472 -45.36 -5.28 -17.74
C VAL A 472 -46.05 -6.64 -17.60
N GLU A 473 -45.31 -7.75 -17.56
CA GLU A 473 -45.86 -9.11 -17.45
C GLU A 473 -46.47 -9.42 -16.07
N GLU A 474 -45.88 -8.94 -14.96
CA GLU A 474 -46.42 -9.22 -13.62
C GLU A 474 -47.67 -8.39 -13.25
N VAL A 475 -47.95 -7.29 -13.97
CA VAL A 475 -49.03 -6.35 -13.60
C VAL A 475 -50.34 -6.57 -14.38
N GLU A 476 -50.34 -7.36 -15.47
CA GLU A 476 -51.57 -7.80 -16.16
C GLU A 476 -51.57 -9.32 -16.48
N PRO A 477 -51.98 -10.19 -15.55
CA PRO A 477 -52.27 -11.58 -15.88
C PRO A 477 -53.60 -11.68 -16.64
N GLY A 478 -53.61 -11.31 -17.93
CA GLY A 478 -54.84 -11.41 -18.74
C GLY A 478 -54.80 -10.90 -20.19
N ALA A 479 -53.77 -10.20 -20.65
CA ALA A 479 -53.74 -9.71 -22.03
C ALA A 479 -53.24 -10.79 -23.00
N THR A 480 -54.14 -11.61 -23.54
CA THR A 480 -53.87 -12.45 -24.71
C THR A 480 -53.53 -11.56 -25.92
N TYR A 481 -52.26 -11.55 -26.32
CA TYR A 481 -51.83 -11.02 -27.61
C TYR A 481 -52.23 -12.00 -28.73
N THR A 482 -53.28 -11.68 -29.48
CA THR A 482 -53.50 -12.27 -30.80
C THR A 482 -52.50 -11.68 -31.80
N VAL A 483 -51.65 -12.55 -32.34
CA VAL A 483 -50.73 -12.25 -33.44
C VAL A 483 -51.53 -11.98 -34.73
N SER A 484 -51.25 -10.86 -35.39
CA SER A 484 -51.58 -10.60 -36.80
C SER A 484 -50.44 -9.82 -37.42
#